data_AF-A0AAX1X317-F1
#
_entry.id   AF-A0AAX1X317-F1
#
_cell.length_a   1.000
_cell.length_b   1.000
_cell.length_c   1.000
_cell.angle_alpha   90.00
_cell.angle_beta   90.00
_cell.angle_gamma   90.00
#
_symmetry.space_group_name_H-M   'P 1'
#
loop_
_entity.id
_entity.type
_entity.pdbx_description
1 polymer ?
#
loop_
_entity_poly.entity_id
_entity_poly.type
_entity_poly.pdbx_seq_one_letter_code
_entity_poly.pdbx_strand_id
1 'polypeptide(L)'
;MIDMLGKVVAHNGLVASFALVGCVMFASAALSRKLTLGRVHGSAIAIVIGLALAYAGGAYTGGEKGIADVPLFAGVGLMGGAMLRDFAIVATAFEVQPAQARKAGLVGAVSLLLGTVLPFIVGASVARAFGYSDAVSMTTIGAGAVTYIVGPVTGAAIGASSDVIALSIATGLVKAVIVMVGTPFAAGFMGLRTPRAAMIFGGLAGTVSGVSAGLAATDRRLVPYGALIATFHTGVGCLLGPSLLFFATKAAMGG
;
A
#
# COMPACT_ATOMS: atom_id res chain seq x y z
N MET A 1 -17.00 34.92 6.82
CA MET A 1 -17.18 33.45 6.91
C MET A 1 -15.98 32.68 6.36
N ILE A 2 -15.50 32.98 5.15
CA ILE A 2 -14.34 32.28 4.54
C ILE A 2 -13.06 32.43 5.37
N ASP A 3 -12.75 33.62 5.89
CA ASP A 3 -11.57 33.82 6.77
C ASP A 3 -11.67 33.07 8.11
N MET A 4 -12.89 32.95 8.65
CA MET A 4 -13.14 32.21 9.89
C MET A 4 -12.97 30.71 9.64
N LEU A 5 -13.44 30.22 8.49
CA LEU A 5 -13.24 28.85 8.04
C LEU A 5 -11.75 28.54 7.83
N GLY A 6 -11.01 29.46 7.19
CA GLY A 6 -9.57 29.34 6.99
C GLY A 6 -8.78 29.23 8.31
N LYS A 7 -9.13 30.05 9.31
CA LYS A 7 -8.53 29.98 10.66
C LYS A 7 -8.84 28.67 11.38
N VAL A 8 -10.08 28.17 11.28
CA VAL A 8 -10.48 26.89 11.90
C VAL A 8 -9.79 25.71 11.24
N VAL A 9 -9.66 25.72 9.91
CA VAL A 9 -8.94 24.69 9.14
C VAL A 9 -7.46 24.70 9.47
N ALA A 10 -6.82 25.89 9.54
CA ALA A 10 -5.43 26.01 9.92
C ALA A 10 -5.16 25.50 11.34
N HIS A 11 -6.06 25.76 12.28
CA HIS A 11 -5.94 25.28 13.66
C HIS A 11 -6.24 23.77 13.80
N ASN A 12 -7.04 23.19 12.90
CA ASN A 12 -7.44 21.78 12.92
C ASN A 12 -6.98 21.04 11.66
N GLY A 13 -5.72 21.22 11.28
CA GLY A 13 -5.19 20.70 10.01
C GLY A 13 -5.41 19.20 9.81
N LEU A 14 -5.29 18.38 10.86
CA LEU A 14 -5.53 16.94 10.77
C LEU A 14 -6.99 16.60 10.48
N VAL A 15 -7.94 17.26 11.16
CA VAL A 15 -9.39 17.06 10.95
C VAL A 15 -9.78 17.50 9.54
N ALA A 16 -9.25 18.64 9.08
CA ALA A 16 -9.45 19.10 7.72
C ALA A 16 -8.90 18.12 6.68
N SER A 17 -7.79 17.45 6.99
CA SER A 17 -7.20 16.43 6.11
C SER A 17 -8.06 15.18 6.03
N PHE A 18 -8.62 14.71 7.15
CA PHE A 18 -9.62 13.63 7.13
C PHE A 18 -10.87 14.01 6.32
N ALA A 19 -11.36 15.25 6.46
CA ALA A 19 -12.48 15.75 5.68
C ALA A 19 -12.15 15.80 4.18
N LEU A 20 -10.96 16.31 3.81
CA LEU A 20 -10.48 16.34 2.43
C LEU A 20 -10.39 14.93 1.83
N VAL A 21 -9.73 14.00 2.52
CA VAL A 21 -9.62 12.61 2.06
C VAL A 21 -11.00 11.95 1.98
N GLY A 22 -11.90 12.22 2.94
CA GLY A 22 -13.29 11.77 2.89
C GLY A 22 -14.03 12.27 1.65
N CYS A 23 -13.88 13.55 1.31
CA CYS A 23 -14.43 14.13 0.08
C CYS A 23 -13.85 13.49 -1.18
N VAL A 24 -12.53 13.28 -1.24
CA VAL A 24 -11.86 12.59 -2.36
C VAL A 24 -12.39 11.16 -2.50
N MET A 25 -12.52 10.43 -1.40
CA MET A 25 -13.07 9.06 -1.40
C MET A 25 -14.53 9.03 -1.84
N PHE A 26 -15.36 9.96 -1.37
CA PHE A 26 -16.75 10.08 -1.77
C PHE A 26 -16.89 10.38 -3.27
N ALA A 27 -16.15 11.36 -3.77
CA ALA A 27 -16.10 11.71 -5.18
C ALA A 27 -15.62 10.52 -6.03
N SER A 28 -14.57 9.82 -5.57
CA SER A 28 -14.02 8.65 -6.25
C SER A 28 -15.00 7.49 -6.30
N ALA A 29 -15.76 7.25 -5.23
CA ALA A 29 -16.81 6.24 -5.20
C ALA A 29 -17.99 6.60 -6.12
N ALA A 30 -18.38 7.87 -6.17
CA ALA A 30 -19.40 8.36 -7.10
C ALA A 30 -18.94 8.22 -8.56
N LEU A 31 -17.66 8.55 -8.84
CA LEU A 31 -17.06 8.45 -10.17
C LEU A 31 -16.93 6.99 -10.63
N SER A 32 -16.47 6.10 -9.74
CA SER A 32 -16.41 4.66 -9.97
C SER A 32 -17.76 4.10 -10.43
N ARG A 33 -18.85 4.45 -9.74
CA ARG A 33 -20.20 4.00 -10.09
C ARG A 33 -20.69 4.58 -11.42
N LYS A 34 -20.47 5.87 -11.68
CA LYS A 34 -20.99 6.55 -12.88
C LYS A 34 -20.19 6.26 -14.15
N LEU A 35 -18.86 6.26 -14.09
CA LEU A 35 -18.00 6.12 -15.28
C LEU A 35 -17.61 4.68 -15.57
N THR A 36 -17.39 3.86 -14.54
CA THR A 36 -16.86 2.49 -14.71
C THR A 36 -17.88 1.40 -14.43
N LEU A 37 -19.14 1.78 -14.17
CA LEU A 37 -20.20 0.85 -13.71
C LEU A 37 -19.77 0.02 -12.48
N GLY A 38 -18.87 0.57 -11.65
CA GLY A 38 -18.30 -0.11 -10.49
C GLY A 38 -17.19 -1.11 -10.79
N ARG A 39 -16.70 -1.23 -12.03
CA ARG A 39 -15.60 -2.14 -12.39
C ARG A 39 -14.25 -1.71 -11.81
N VAL A 40 -13.99 -0.40 -11.72
CA VAL A 40 -12.78 0.12 -11.07
C VAL A 40 -13.15 0.50 -9.63
N HIS A 41 -12.41 -0.03 -8.65
CA HIS A 41 -12.67 0.29 -7.25
C HIS A 41 -12.38 1.77 -6.96
N GLY A 42 -13.21 2.42 -6.13
CA GLY A 42 -13.09 3.85 -5.84
C GLY A 42 -11.72 4.27 -5.30
N SER A 43 -11.03 3.40 -4.57
CA SER A 43 -9.68 3.69 -4.06
C SER A 43 -8.64 3.89 -5.16
N ALA A 44 -8.74 3.17 -6.30
CA ALA A 44 -7.81 3.38 -7.42
C ALA A 44 -7.97 4.79 -8.02
N ILE A 45 -9.21 5.27 -8.13
CA ILE A 45 -9.50 6.64 -8.58
C ILE A 45 -8.98 7.65 -7.55
N ALA A 46 -9.19 7.41 -6.25
CA ALA A 46 -8.72 8.28 -5.18
C ALA A 46 -7.20 8.42 -5.17
N ILE A 47 -6.47 7.33 -5.44
CA ILE A 47 -5.01 7.34 -5.60
C ILE A 47 -4.59 8.27 -6.74
N VAL A 48 -5.23 8.17 -7.90
CA VAL A 48 -4.93 9.02 -9.07
C VAL A 48 -5.22 10.49 -8.76
N ILE A 49 -6.35 10.79 -8.10
CA ILE A 49 -6.68 12.16 -7.66
C ILE A 49 -5.63 12.67 -6.67
N GLY A 50 -5.23 11.85 -5.69
CA GLY A 50 -4.21 12.21 -4.71
C GLY A 50 -2.85 12.52 -5.37
N LEU A 51 -2.43 11.72 -6.35
CA LEU A 51 -1.21 11.96 -7.13
C LEU A 51 -1.31 13.26 -7.96
N ALA A 52 -2.45 13.51 -8.59
CA ALA A 52 -2.68 14.75 -9.34
C ALA A 52 -2.64 15.98 -8.42
N LEU A 53 -3.24 15.89 -7.23
CA LEU A 53 -3.20 16.94 -6.21
C LEU A 53 -1.78 17.15 -5.66
N ALA A 54 -1.01 16.08 -5.46
CA ALA A 54 0.38 16.18 -5.04
C ALA A 54 1.24 16.89 -6.10
N TYR A 55 1.10 16.51 -7.37
CA TYR A 55 1.79 17.16 -8.49
C TYR A 55 1.40 18.64 -8.63
N ALA A 56 0.10 18.95 -8.60
CA ALA A 56 -0.37 20.32 -8.71
C ALA A 56 0.10 21.19 -7.52
N GLY A 57 0.07 20.64 -6.30
CA GLY A 57 0.57 21.31 -5.10
C GLY A 57 2.06 21.61 -5.16
N GLY A 58 2.87 20.64 -5.59
CA GLY A 58 4.32 20.83 -5.78
C GLY A 58 4.62 21.85 -6.88
N ALA A 59 3.94 21.76 -8.03
CA ALA A 59 4.11 22.71 -9.13
C ALA A 59 3.71 24.15 -8.76
N TYR A 60 2.66 24.30 -7.93
CA TYR A 60 2.18 25.61 -7.49
C TYR A 60 3.09 26.26 -6.42
N THR A 61 3.62 25.45 -5.50
CA THR A 61 4.44 25.96 -4.37
C THR A 61 5.93 25.97 -4.66
N GLY A 62 6.40 25.21 -5.67
CA GLY A 62 7.81 24.91 -5.89
C GLY A 62 8.43 24.01 -4.83
N GLY A 63 7.63 23.42 -3.96
CA GLY A 63 8.08 22.55 -2.86
C GLY A 63 8.09 21.05 -3.21
N GLU A 64 8.63 20.24 -2.30
CA GLU A 64 8.85 18.81 -2.47
C GLU A 64 7.80 17.92 -1.75
N LYS A 65 6.90 18.51 -0.96
CA LYS A 65 5.89 17.79 -0.16
C LYS A 65 4.50 17.82 -0.79
N GLY A 66 4.40 18.26 -2.04
CA GLY A 66 3.18 18.24 -2.84
C GLY A 66 2.10 19.16 -2.25
N ILE A 67 0.89 18.64 -2.05
CA ILE A 67 -0.21 19.46 -1.51
C ILE A 67 0.04 19.91 -0.06
N ALA A 68 0.90 19.21 0.68
CA ALA A 68 1.22 19.56 2.06
C ALA A 68 2.07 20.84 2.18
N ASP A 69 2.69 21.31 1.09
CA ASP A 69 3.38 22.60 1.07
C ASP A 69 2.41 23.79 1.06
N VAL A 70 1.14 23.57 0.72
CA VAL A 70 0.10 24.59 0.82
C VAL A 70 -0.34 24.70 2.30
N PRO A 71 -0.27 25.89 2.95
CA PRO A 71 -0.56 26.03 4.38
C PRO A 71 -1.92 25.49 4.81
N LEU A 72 -2.93 25.61 3.95
CA LEU A 72 -4.28 25.11 4.20
C LEU A 72 -4.35 23.57 4.28
N PHE A 73 -3.43 22.87 3.61
CA PHE A 73 -3.39 21.42 3.48
C PHE A 73 -2.18 20.79 4.16
N ALA A 74 -1.42 21.54 4.97
CA ALA A 74 -0.26 21.03 5.71
C ALA A 74 -0.57 19.80 6.57
N GLY A 75 -1.81 19.70 7.09
CA GLY A 75 -2.26 18.53 7.84
C GLY A 75 -2.24 17.21 7.02
N VAL A 76 -2.26 17.27 5.69
CA VAL A 76 -2.20 16.09 4.82
C VAL A 76 -0.85 15.40 4.96
N GLY A 77 0.23 16.18 5.17
CA GLY A 77 1.56 15.64 5.46
C GLY A 77 1.60 14.89 6.80
N LEU A 78 0.91 15.40 7.83
CA LEU A 78 0.77 14.70 9.11
C LEU A 78 -0.07 13.43 8.95
N MET A 79 -1.16 13.50 8.19
CA MET A 79 -2.03 12.35 7.94
C MET A 79 -1.33 11.22 7.16
N GLY A 80 -0.52 11.58 6.15
CA GLY A 80 0.27 10.63 5.36
C GLY A 80 1.62 10.26 5.98
N GLY A 81 1.97 10.83 7.13
CA GLY A 81 3.25 10.64 7.78
C GLY A 81 3.43 9.26 8.45
N ALA A 82 4.64 9.00 8.93
CA ALA A 82 5.00 7.74 9.57
C ALA A 82 4.09 7.39 10.76
N MET A 83 3.70 8.36 11.59
CA MET A 83 2.88 8.12 12.77
C MET A 83 1.50 7.51 12.45
N LEU A 84 0.74 8.12 11.52
CA LEU A 84 -0.57 7.59 11.15
C LEU A 84 -0.48 6.30 10.32
N ARG A 85 0.57 6.16 9.50
CA ARG A 85 0.86 4.90 8.81
C ARG A 85 1.05 3.78 9.83
N ASP A 86 1.90 3.98 10.83
CA ASP A 86 2.22 2.96 11.83
C ASP A 86 1.01 2.66 12.73
N PHE A 87 0.24 3.70 13.09
CA PHE A 87 -1.07 3.53 13.74
C PHE A 87 -2.01 2.64 12.92
N ALA A 88 -2.13 2.88 11.61
CA ALA A 88 -2.98 2.08 10.74
C ALA A 88 -2.51 0.63 10.64
N ILE A 89 -1.20 0.37 10.61
CA ILE A 89 -0.64 -1.00 10.63
C ILE A 89 -1.07 -1.71 11.91
N VAL A 90 -0.87 -1.08 13.06
CA VAL A 90 -1.20 -1.64 14.38
C VAL A 90 -2.72 -1.86 14.49
N ALA A 91 -3.54 -0.89 14.08
CA ALA A 91 -4.99 -1.01 14.07
C ALA A 91 -5.46 -2.19 13.22
N THR A 92 -4.89 -2.37 12.02
CA THR A 92 -5.22 -3.52 11.15
C THR A 92 -4.82 -4.85 11.80
N ALA A 93 -3.71 -4.89 12.55
CA ALA A 93 -3.30 -6.09 13.27
C ALA A 93 -4.28 -6.46 14.40
N PHE A 94 -4.86 -5.47 15.10
CA PHE A 94 -5.87 -5.72 16.14
C PHE A 94 -7.21 -6.27 15.60
N GLU A 95 -7.53 -6.03 14.33
CA GLU A 95 -8.73 -6.60 13.69
C GLU A 95 -8.59 -8.11 13.40
N VAL A 96 -7.37 -8.65 13.46
CA VAL A 96 -7.11 -10.05 13.12
C VAL A 96 -7.60 -10.99 14.23
N GLN A 97 -8.60 -11.80 13.91
CA GLN A 97 -9.12 -12.84 14.80
C GLN A 97 -8.20 -14.07 14.79
N PRO A 98 -7.56 -14.46 15.90
CA PRO A 98 -6.62 -15.59 15.95
C PRO A 98 -7.26 -16.91 15.51
N ALA A 99 -8.54 -17.11 15.83
CA ALA A 99 -9.30 -18.28 15.43
C ALA A 99 -9.46 -18.38 13.90
N GLN A 100 -9.60 -17.25 13.19
CA GLN A 100 -9.65 -17.25 11.73
C GLN A 100 -8.25 -17.40 11.12
N ALA A 101 -7.23 -16.75 11.70
CA ALA A 101 -5.85 -16.88 11.22
C ALA A 101 -5.37 -18.33 11.27
N ARG A 102 -5.72 -19.08 12.32
CA ARG A 102 -5.41 -20.50 12.45
C ARG A 102 -6.03 -21.37 11.33
N LYS A 103 -7.17 -20.96 10.75
CA LYS A 103 -7.82 -21.71 9.64
C LYS A 103 -7.03 -21.67 8.34
N ALA A 104 -6.18 -20.66 8.15
CA ALA A 104 -5.30 -20.61 6.99
C ALA A 104 -4.18 -21.66 7.07
N GLY A 105 -3.80 -22.06 8.28
CA GLY A 105 -2.86 -23.13 8.56
C GLY A 105 -1.53 -22.96 7.83
N LEU A 106 -0.91 -24.09 7.50
CA LEU A 106 0.37 -24.11 6.79
C LEU A 106 0.30 -23.46 5.40
N VAL A 107 -0.84 -23.60 4.71
CA VAL A 107 -1.04 -23.04 3.36
C VAL A 107 -0.96 -21.52 3.38
N GLY A 108 -1.60 -20.88 4.37
CA GLY A 108 -1.52 -19.44 4.57
C GLY A 108 -0.11 -18.96 4.92
N ALA A 109 0.61 -19.71 5.75
CA ALA A 109 1.99 -19.36 6.12
C ALA A 109 2.95 -19.47 4.92
N VAL A 110 2.84 -20.54 4.14
CA VAL A 110 3.67 -20.74 2.94
C VAL A 110 3.33 -19.71 1.87
N SER A 111 2.05 -19.44 1.61
CA SER A 111 1.65 -18.43 0.64
C SER A 111 2.18 -17.06 1.05
N LEU A 112 2.04 -16.66 2.32
CA LEU A 112 2.56 -15.41 2.87
C LEU A 112 4.07 -15.24 2.70
N LEU A 113 4.84 -16.29 2.96
CA LEU A 113 6.29 -16.26 2.78
C LEU A 113 6.65 -16.12 1.30
N LEU A 114 5.99 -16.88 0.42
CA LEU A 114 6.20 -16.78 -1.03
C LEU A 114 5.77 -15.39 -1.57
N GLY A 115 4.65 -14.87 -1.12
CA GLY A 115 4.14 -13.53 -1.45
C GLY A 115 4.97 -12.39 -0.86
N THR A 116 5.90 -12.69 0.05
CA THR A 116 6.91 -11.75 0.55
C THR A 116 8.21 -11.86 -0.23
N VAL A 117 8.77 -13.07 -0.33
CA VAL A 117 10.10 -13.31 -0.90
C VAL A 117 10.10 -13.12 -2.41
N LEU A 118 9.09 -13.64 -3.13
CA LEU A 118 9.08 -13.55 -4.59
C LEU A 118 8.95 -12.10 -5.08
N PRO A 119 8.00 -11.27 -4.59
CA PRO A 119 7.95 -9.88 -5.00
C PRO A 119 9.18 -9.09 -4.58
N PHE A 120 9.78 -9.39 -3.43
CA PHE A 120 11.04 -8.77 -3.01
C PHE A 120 12.16 -9.04 -4.03
N ILE A 121 12.37 -10.30 -4.42
CA ILE A 121 13.40 -10.69 -5.39
C ILE A 121 13.14 -9.98 -6.73
N VAL A 122 11.89 -9.96 -7.21
CA VAL A 122 11.52 -9.26 -8.44
C VAL A 122 11.80 -7.76 -8.33
N GLY A 123 11.37 -7.11 -7.26
CA GLY A 123 11.58 -5.68 -7.05
C GLY A 123 13.06 -5.30 -6.92
N ALA A 124 13.85 -6.07 -6.17
CA ALA A 124 15.28 -5.86 -6.05
C ALA A 124 16.01 -6.11 -7.39
N SER A 125 15.61 -7.13 -8.14
CA SER A 125 16.19 -7.42 -9.46
C SER A 125 15.87 -6.32 -10.47
N VAL A 126 14.65 -5.78 -10.45
CA VAL A 126 14.27 -4.61 -11.26
C VAL A 126 15.08 -3.40 -10.83
N ALA A 127 15.22 -3.10 -9.54
CA ALA A 127 16.07 -2.01 -9.06
C ALA A 127 17.51 -2.15 -9.59
N ARG A 128 18.07 -3.37 -9.55
CA ARG A 128 19.40 -3.65 -10.10
C ARG A 128 19.50 -3.38 -11.60
N ALA A 129 18.48 -3.80 -12.37
CA ALA A 129 18.41 -3.56 -13.81
C ALA A 129 18.31 -2.07 -14.17
N PHE A 130 17.70 -1.27 -13.30
CA PHE A 130 17.61 0.19 -13.41
C PHE A 130 18.84 0.93 -12.84
N GLY A 131 19.89 0.20 -12.45
CA GLY A 131 21.19 0.78 -12.09
C GLY A 131 21.45 0.93 -10.59
N TYR A 132 20.52 0.58 -9.70
CA TYR A 132 20.78 0.57 -8.26
C TYR A 132 21.74 -0.57 -7.92
N SER A 133 22.87 -0.24 -7.28
CA SER A 133 23.93 -1.19 -6.95
C SER A 133 24.33 -1.14 -5.48
N ASP A 134 23.56 -0.47 -4.63
CA ASP A 134 23.70 -0.50 -3.18
C ASP A 134 22.58 -1.32 -2.52
N ALA A 135 22.92 -2.03 -1.45
CA ALA A 135 22.00 -2.92 -0.75
C ALA A 135 20.83 -2.17 -0.11
N VAL A 136 21.04 -0.91 0.31
CA VAL A 136 20.02 -0.07 0.94
C VAL A 136 18.90 0.23 -0.07
N SER A 137 19.25 0.70 -1.27
CA SER A 137 18.28 1.05 -2.30
C SER A 137 17.57 -0.17 -2.86
N MET A 138 18.32 -1.23 -3.17
CA MET A 138 17.74 -2.48 -3.68
C MET A 138 16.78 -3.13 -2.68
N THR A 139 17.16 -3.17 -1.40
CA THR A 139 16.29 -3.72 -0.35
C THR A 139 15.05 -2.85 -0.16
N THR A 140 15.19 -1.52 -0.18
CA THR A 140 14.05 -0.61 -0.01
C THR A 140 13.04 -0.72 -1.15
N ILE A 141 13.49 -0.76 -2.40
CA ILE A 141 12.61 -0.93 -3.57
C ILE A 141 12.00 -2.34 -3.59
N GLY A 142 12.79 -3.38 -3.30
CA GLY A 142 12.30 -4.76 -3.15
C GLY A 142 11.23 -4.88 -2.06
N ALA A 143 11.46 -4.25 -0.90
CA ALA A 143 10.49 -4.15 0.18
C ALA A 143 9.20 -3.42 -0.25
N GLY A 144 9.33 -2.40 -1.10
CA GLY A 144 8.19 -1.74 -1.75
C GLY A 144 7.35 -2.68 -2.61
N ALA A 145 7.99 -3.59 -3.35
CA ALA A 145 7.29 -4.62 -4.12
C ALA A 145 6.54 -5.63 -3.24
N VAL A 146 6.96 -5.82 -1.98
CA VAL A 146 6.19 -6.58 -0.99
C VAL A 146 4.90 -5.84 -0.64
N THR A 147 4.98 -4.61 -0.12
CA THR A 147 3.83 -3.73 0.01
C THR A 147 4.29 -2.26 -0.04
N TYR A 148 3.37 -1.35 -0.36
CA TYR A 148 3.62 0.10 -0.31
C TYR A 148 3.87 0.63 1.12
N ILE A 149 3.75 -0.22 2.15
CA ILE A 149 4.05 0.08 3.56
C ILE A 149 5.42 -0.50 3.95
N VAL A 150 5.72 -1.72 3.51
CA VAL A 150 6.96 -2.43 3.86
C VAL A 150 8.18 -1.69 3.30
N GLY A 151 8.08 -1.13 2.09
CA GLY A 151 9.10 -0.28 1.48
C GLY A 151 9.54 0.89 2.39
N PRO A 152 8.66 1.84 2.73
CA PRO A 152 9.03 3.00 3.52
C PRO A 152 9.40 2.67 4.98
N VAL A 153 8.88 1.58 5.57
CA VAL A 153 9.32 1.11 6.89
C VAL A 153 10.75 0.56 6.81
N THR A 154 11.03 -0.28 5.81
CA THR A 154 12.36 -0.86 5.59
C THR A 154 13.38 0.23 5.28
N GLY A 155 13.09 1.12 4.34
CA GLY A 155 13.97 2.21 3.94
C GLY A 155 14.28 3.16 5.10
N ALA A 156 13.28 3.54 5.90
CA ALA A 156 13.51 4.35 7.09
C ALA A 156 14.41 3.64 8.13
N ALA A 157 14.24 2.33 8.30
CA ALA A 157 15.02 1.55 9.26
C ALA A 157 16.49 1.37 8.84
N ILE A 158 16.77 1.25 7.54
CA ILE A 158 18.13 1.01 7.02
C ILE A 158 18.81 2.28 6.46
N GLY A 159 18.16 3.44 6.57
CA GLY A 159 18.74 4.74 6.18
C GLY A 159 18.71 5.06 4.68
N ALA A 160 17.68 4.62 3.95
CA ALA A 160 17.49 4.97 2.54
C ALA A 160 17.11 6.44 2.34
N SER A 161 17.45 7.00 1.17
CA SER A 161 17.06 8.35 0.79
C SER A 161 15.54 8.49 0.59
N SER A 162 15.02 9.71 0.72
CA SER A 162 13.61 10.04 0.50
C SER A 162 13.10 9.59 -0.88
N ASP A 163 13.93 9.75 -1.91
CA ASP A 163 13.56 9.43 -3.29
C ASP A 163 13.40 7.92 -3.49
N VAL A 164 14.29 7.13 -2.90
CA VAL A 164 14.22 5.66 -2.90
C VAL A 164 13.00 5.19 -2.10
N ILE A 165 12.72 5.83 -0.97
CA ILE A 165 11.51 5.56 -0.19
C ILE A 165 10.25 5.87 -1.02
N ALA A 166 10.20 6.99 -1.73
CA ALA A 166 9.09 7.35 -2.61
C ALA A 166 8.91 6.33 -3.75
N LEU A 167 10.00 5.89 -4.39
CA LEU A 167 9.98 4.84 -5.41
C LEU A 167 9.46 3.50 -4.86
N SER A 168 9.81 3.16 -3.61
CA SER A 168 9.30 1.93 -2.97
C SER A 168 7.79 1.97 -2.75
N ILE A 169 7.24 3.13 -2.35
CA ILE A 169 5.80 3.34 -2.18
C ILE A 169 5.11 3.18 -3.55
N ALA A 170 5.65 3.83 -4.59
CA ALA A 170 5.13 3.73 -5.95
C ALA A 170 5.12 2.28 -6.46
N THR A 171 6.19 1.52 -6.20
CA THR A 171 6.30 0.10 -6.59
C THR A 171 5.16 -0.73 -5.99
N GLY A 172 4.93 -0.61 -4.68
CA GLY A 172 3.86 -1.33 -4.00
C GLY A 172 2.45 -0.87 -4.40
N LEU A 173 2.30 0.41 -4.70
CA LEU A 173 1.04 1.01 -5.14
C LEU A 173 0.64 0.48 -6.53
N VAL A 174 1.58 0.42 -7.46
CA VAL A 174 1.37 -0.17 -8.80
C VAL A 174 0.91 -1.62 -8.65
N LYS A 175 1.59 -2.42 -7.82
CA LYS A 175 1.18 -3.80 -7.55
C LYS A 175 -0.27 -3.87 -7.02
N ALA A 176 -0.62 -3.03 -6.05
CA ALA A 176 -1.96 -3.01 -5.47
C ALA A 176 -3.04 -2.66 -6.50
N VAL A 177 -2.78 -1.72 -7.40
CA VAL A 177 -3.70 -1.35 -8.49
C VAL A 177 -3.84 -2.49 -9.50
N ILE A 178 -2.74 -3.15 -9.87
CA ILE A 178 -2.76 -4.32 -10.76
C ILE A 178 -3.62 -5.44 -10.16
N VAL A 179 -3.42 -5.75 -8.88
CA VAL A 179 -4.23 -6.77 -8.19
C VAL A 179 -5.69 -6.34 -8.16
N MET A 180 -5.98 -5.10 -7.77
CA MET A 180 -7.33 -4.55 -7.65
C MET A 180 -8.12 -4.62 -8.96
N VAL A 181 -7.51 -4.20 -10.07
CA VAL A 181 -8.16 -4.12 -11.39
C VAL A 181 -8.10 -5.46 -12.10
N GLY A 182 -7.02 -6.23 -11.95
CA GLY A 182 -6.80 -7.49 -12.67
C GLY A 182 -7.56 -8.68 -12.10
N THR A 183 -7.80 -8.72 -10.77
CA THR A 183 -8.42 -9.88 -10.10
C THR A 183 -9.77 -10.28 -10.72
N PRO A 184 -10.72 -9.37 -10.98
CA PRO A 184 -12.01 -9.76 -11.56
C PRO A 184 -11.89 -10.45 -12.92
N PHE A 185 -10.90 -10.08 -13.73
CA PHE A 185 -10.64 -10.69 -15.03
C PHE A 185 -9.92 -12.03 -14.92
N ALA A 186 -9.01 -12.17 -13.94
CA ALA A 186 -8.25 -13.40 -13.71
C ALA A 186 -8.97 -14.40 -12.80
N ALA A 187 -10.06 -14.01 -12.13
CA ALA A 187 -10.71 -14.79 -11.09
C ALA A 187 -11.14 -16.20 -11.50
N GLY A 188 -11.64 -16.35 -12.74
CA GLY A 188 -12.02 -17.65 -13.30
C GLY A 188 -10.82 -18.57 -13.47
N PHE A 189 -9.71 -18.05 -14.01
CA PHE A 189 -8.45 -18.78 -14.18
C PHE A 189 -7.80 -19.15 -12.84
N MET A 190 -7.88 -18.26 -11.86
CA MET A 190 -7.31 -18.46 -10.52
C MET A 190 -8.16 -19.33 -9.60
N GLY A 191 -9.35 -19.75 -10.03
CA GLY A 191 -10.24 -20.60 -9.23
C GLY A 191 -10.73 -19.93 -7.94
N LEU A 192 -10.94 -18.61 -7.94
CA LEU A 192 -11.40 -17.83 -6.79
C LEU A 192 -12.87 -18.08 -6.47
N ARG A 193 -13.18 -19.31 -6.05
CA ARG A 193 -14.53 -19.80 -5.74
C ARG A 193 -14.64 -20.36 -4.32
N THR A 194 -13.51 -20.55 -3.62
CA THR A 194 -13.47 -21.16 -2.29
C THR A 194 -12.71 -20.28 -1.30
N PRO A 195 -13.05 -20.35 0.00
CA PRO A 195 -12.28 -19.68 1.05
C PRO A 195 -10.79 -19.99 1.02
N ARG A 196 -10.42 -21.24 0.72
CA ARG A 196 -9.02 -21.68 0.64
C ARG A 196 -8.28 -21.03 -0.52
N ALA A 197 -8.89 -20.97 -1.71
CA ALA A 197 -8.30 -20.26 -2.85
C ALA A 197 -8.14 -18.77 -2.55
N ALA A 198 -9.13 -18.14 -1.90
CA ALA A 198 -9.05 -16.74 -1.48
C ALA A 198 -7.92 -16.48 -0.47
N MET A 199 -7.70 -17.37 0.49
CA MET A 199 -6.58 -17.28 1.43
C MET A 199 -5.22 -17.39 0.73
N ILE A 200 -5.06 -18.35 -0.20
CA ILE A 200 -3.83 -18.48 -1.00
C ILE A 200 -3.60 -17.22 -1.83
N PHE A 201 -4.64 -16.73 -2.50
CA PHE A 201 -4.56 -15.51 -3.30
C PHE A 201 -4.18 -14.30 -2.46
N GLY A 202 -4.81 -14.09 -1.30
CA GLY A 202 -4.43 -13.03 -0.36
C GLY A 202 -2.98 -13.17 0.10
N GLY A 203 -2.55 -14.41 0.34
CA GLY A 203 -1.19 -14.83 0.64
C GLY A 203 -0.16 -14.58 -0.45
N LEU A 204 -0.53 -14.64 -1.73
CA LEU A 204 0.42 -14.45 -2.83
C LEU A 204 0.42 -13.02 -3.39
N ALA A 205 -0.74 -12.37 -3.43
CA ALA A 205 -0.86 -11.01 -3.94
C ALA A 205 -0.20 -9.99 -3.00
N GLY A 206 -0.32 -10.20 -1.68
CA GLY A 206 0.35 -9.38 -0.68
C GLY A 206 -0.08 -7.92 -0.67
N THR A 207 -1.36 -7.64 -0.93
CA THR A 207 -1.93 -6.28 -0.85
C THR A 207 -3.31 -6.33 -0.23
N VAL A 208 -3.51 -5.80 0.98
CA VAL A 208 -4.81 -5.84 1.66
C VAL A 208 -5.89 -5.15 0.84
N SER A 209 -5.63 -3.91 0.41
CA SER A 209 -6.55 -3.10 -0.39
C SER A 209 -6.84 -3.74 -1.76
N GLY A 210 -5.79 -4.18 -2.47
CA GLY A 210 -5.95 -4.82 -3.78
C GLY A 210 -6.72 -6.14 -3.72
N VAL A 211 -6.41 -7.01 -2.75
CA VAL A 211 -7.09 -8.29 -2.54
C VAL A 211 -8.54 -8.07 -2.15
N SER A 212 -8.80 -7.16 -1.21
CA SER A 212 -10.15 -6.88 -0.73
C SER A 212 -11.03 -6.32 -1.84
N ALA A 213 -10.51 -5.36 -2.61
CA ALA A 213 -11.22 -4.75 -3.73
C ALA A 213 -11.44 -5.75 -4.89
N GLY A 214 -10.41 -6.52 -5.25
CA GLY A 214 -10.48 -7.52 -6.32
C GLY A 214 -11.45 -8.66 -5.99
N LEU A 215 -11.42 -9.17 -4.76
CA LEU A 215 -12.37 -10.17 -4.29
C LEU A 215 -13.78 -9.58 -4.17
N ALA A 216 -13.94 -8.34 -3.71
CA ALA A 216 -15.26 -7.70 -3.62
C ALA A 216 -15.95 -7.53 -4.98
N ALA A 217 -15.16 -7.38 -6.05
CA ALA A 217 -15.63 -7.34 -7.43
C ALA A 217 -15.84 -8.74 -8.05
N THR A 218 -15.32 -9.80 -7.42
CA THR A 218 -15.47 -11.19 -7.86
C THR A 218 -16.57 -11.92 -7.08
N ASP A 219 -16.36 -12.12 -5.78
CA ASP A 219 -17.31 -12.66 -4.81
C ASP A 219 -17.03 -12.05 -3.43
N ARG A 220 -17.98 -11.23 -2.95
CA ARG A 220 -17.89 -10.53 -1.66
C ARG A 220 -17.74 -11.47 -0.47
N ARG A 221 -18.22 -12.72 -0.56
CA ARG A 221 -18.10 -13.71 0.53
C ARG A 221 -16.66 -14.16 0.75
N LEU A 222 -15.80 -14.01 -0.26
CA LEU A 222 -14.40 -14.40 -0.20
C LEU A 222 -13.50 -13.33 0.43
N VAL A 223 -13.95 -12.07 0.48
CA VAL A 223 -13.17 -10.92 0.94
C VAL A 223 -12.53 -11.15 2.31
N PRO A 224 -13.26 -11.60 3.37
CA PRO A 224 -12.65 -11.76 4.69
C PRO A 224 -11.49 -12.77 4.69
N TYR A 225 -11.60 -13.84 3.90
CA TYR A 225 -10.60 -14.90 3.84
C TYR A 225 -9.30 -14.44 3.17
N GLY A 226 -9.39 -13.72 2.06
CA GLY A 226 -8.22 -13.18 1.39
C GLY A 226 -7.59 -12.00 2.14
N ALA A 227 -8.43 -11.07 2.63
CA ALA A 227 -7.96 -9.89 3.34
C ALA A 227 -7.18 -10.26 4.61
N LEU A 228 -7.65 -11.24 5.37
CA LEU A 228 -7.00 -11.71 6.59
C LEU A 228 -5.53 -12.10 6.38
N ILE A 229 -5.22 -12.88 5.34
CA ILE A 229 -3.86 -13.32 5.05
C ILE A 229 -3.04 -12.20 4.41
N ALA A 230 -3.66 -11.36 3.59
CA ALA A 230 -3.01 -10.18 3.06
C ALA A 230 -2.54 -9.23 4.17
N THR A 231 -3.27 -9.12 5.29
CA THR A 231 -2.91 -8.26 6.44
C THR A 231 -1.57 -8.65 7.06
N PHE A 232 -1.28 -9.95 7.15
CA PHE A 232 -0.02 -10.42 7.72
C PHE A 232 1.21 -10.09 6.86
N HIS A 233 1.06 -9.72 5.58
CA HIS A 233 2.20 -9.38 4.73
C HIS A 233 2.95 -8.17 5.23
N THR A 234 2.23 -7.16 5.70
CA THR A 234 2.88 -5.95 6.20
C THR A 234 3.70 -6.29 7.43
N GLY A 235 3.19 -7.11 8.35
CA GLY A 235 3.94 -7.54 9.53
C GLY A 235 5.18 -8.36 9.17
N VAL A 236 5.02 -9.41 8.35
CA VAL A 236 6.15 -10.27 7.93
C VAL A 236 7.16 -9.50 7.09
N GLY A 237 6.70 -8.66 6.16
CA GLY A 237 7.57 -7.83 5.34
C GLY A 237 8.32 -6.78 6.16
N CYS A 238 7.68 -6.11 7.12
CA CYS A 238 8.36 -5.16 8.00
C CYS A 238 9.34 -5.83 8.96
N LEU A 239 9.12 -7.11 9.31
CA LEU A 239 10.08 -7.90 10.07
C LEU A 239 11.28 -8.29 9.21
N LEU A 240 11.03 -8.90 8.04
CA LEU A 240 12.06 -9.51 7.20
C LEU A 240 12.84 -8.49 6.36
N GLY A 241 12.18 -7.41 5.91
CA GLY A 241 12.73 -6.37 5.06
C GLY A 241 14.03 -5.76 5.60
N PRO A 242 14.01 -5.09 6.77
CA PRO A 242 15.20 -4.46 7.35
C PRO A 242 16.16 -5.46 8.00
N SER A 243 15.79 -6.74 8.12
CA SER A 243 16.60 -7.77 8.77
C SER A 243 17.13 -8.79 7.76
N LEU A 244 16.48 -9.95 7.65
CA LEU A 244 16.91 -11.10 6.87
C LEU A 244 17.11 -10.75 5.38
N LEU A 245 16.17 -10.02 4.78
CA LEU A 245 16.22 -9.64 3.37
C LEU A 245 17.31 -8.59 3.10
N PHE A 246 17.49 -7.64 4.01
CA PHE A 246 18.59 -6.66 3.93
C PHE A 246 19.95 -7.34 4.00
N PHE A 247 20.19 -8.18 5.02
CA PHE A 247 21.47 -8.87 5.17
C PHE A 247 21.75 -9.86 4.04
N ALA A 248 20.73 -10.56 3.54
CA ALA A 248 20.86 -11.42 2.37
C ALA A 248 21.23 -10.62 1.11
N THR A 249 20.59 -9.47 0.90
CA THR A 249 20.89 -8.57 -0.22
C THR A 249 22.30 -8.00 -0.09
N LYS A 250 22.69 -7.56 1.11
CA LYS A 250 24.05 -7.09 1.41
C LYS A 250 25.09 -8.14 1.07
N ALA A 251 24.90 -9.39 1.52
CA ALA A 251 25.81 -10.49 1.21
C ALA A 251 25.88 -10.79 -0.31
N ALA A 252 24.73 -10.79 -1.00
CA ALA A 252 24.67 -11.02 -2.45
C ALA A 252 25.36 -9.91 -3.28
N MET A 253 25.43 -8.70 -2.74
CA MET A 253 26.04 -7.55 -3.39
C MET A 253 27.52 -7.36 -3.03
N GLY A 254 28.13 -8.33 -2.35
CA GLY A 254 29.53 -8.31 -1.97
C GLY A 254 29.83 -7.39 -0.78
N GLY A 255 28.84 -7.15 0.08
CA GLY A 255 28.99 -6.36 1.30
C GLY A 255 29.67 -7.07 2.46
#